data_AF-A0A6A8MBH3-F1
#
_entry.id   AF-A0A6A8MBH3-F1
#
_cell.length_a   1.000
_cell.length_b   1.000
_cell.length_c   1.000
_cell.angle_alpha   90.00
_cell.angle_beta   90.00
_cell.angle_gamma   90.00
#
_symmetry.space_group_name_H-M   'P 1'
#
loop_
_entity.id
_entity.type
_entity.pdbx_description
1 polymer ?
#
loop_
_entity_poly.entity_id
_entity_poly.type
_entity_poly.pdbx_seq_one_letter_code
_entity_poly.pdbx_strand_id
1 'polypeptide(L)'
;MFGKKKKAEAAKAEQEASKKTDGRILLYSDIIDALYDEMPVEEREALLEAKQQLEQKVYLGKVMRDLRIALEPVAIKSQLSPQGKQIFWNITAGGYQLTGVGLASQAAMLFSGR
;
A
#
# COMPACT_ATOMS: atom_id res chain seq x y z
N MET A 1 -33.62 19.48 -24.73
CA MET A 1 -32.15 19.34 -24.64
C MET A 1 -31.67 19.22 -23.18
N PHE A 2 -32.06 18.17 -22.45
CA PHE A 2 -31.75 18.01 -21.00
C PHE A 2 -30.98 16.73 -20.64
N GLY A 3 -30.38 16.04 -21.61
CA GLY A 3 -29.63 14.80 -21.36
C GLY A 3 -28.14 14.97 -21.06
N LYS A 4 -27.56 16.17 -21.27
CA LYS A 4 -26.10 16.37 -21.15
C LYS A 4 -25.62 16.85 -19.78
N LYS A 5 -26.49 17.39 -18.93
CA LYS A 5 -26.10 17.89 -17.59
C LYS A 5 -25.95 16.77 -16.55
N LYS A 6 -26.78 15.73 -16.59
CA LYS A 6 -26.71 14.61 -15.62
C LYS A 6 -25.48 13.69 -15.79
N LYS A 7 -24.96 13.51 -17.01
CA LYS A 7 -23.76 12.70 -17.25
C LYS A 7 -22.46 13.35 -16.76
N ALA A 8 -22.38 14.69 -16.81
CA ALA A 8 -21.21 15.42 -16.33
C ALA A 8 -21.12 15.48 -14.80
N GLU A 9 -22.26 15.41 -14.11
CA GLU A 9 -22.34 15.43 -12.65
C GLU A 9 -22.06 14.03 -12.06
N ALA A 10 -22.54 12.96 -12.70
CA ALA A 10 -22.16 11.58 -12.33
C ALA A 10 -20.69 11.27 -12.60
N ALA A 11 -20.11 11.75 -13.72
CA ALA A 11 -18.69 11.61 -14.00
C ALA A 11 -17.80 12.44 -13.06
N LYS A 12 -18.30 13.56 -12.52
CA LYS A 12 -17.60 14.32 -11.48
C LYS A 12 -17.69 13.64 -10.12
N ALA A 13 -18.82 13.03 -9.77
CA ALA A 13 -18.97 12.26 -8.53
C ALA A 13 -18.11 10.97 -8.54
N GLU A 14 -18.00 10.26 -9.67
CA GLU A 14 -17.09 9.12 -9.82
C GLU A 14 -15.60 9.57 -9.84
N GLN A 15 -15.28 10.74 -10.42
CA GLN A 15 -13.94 11.31 -10.37
C GLN A 15 -13.56 11.90 -9.00
N GLU A 16 -14.53 12.27 -8.16
CA GLU A 16 -14.29 12.72 -6.79
C GLU A 16 -14.16 11.55 -5.81
N ALA A 17 -14.87 10.43 -6.04
CA ALA A 17 -14.64 9.17 -5.33
C ALA A 17 -13.28 8.52 -5.68
N SER A 18 -12.73 8.83 -6.86
CA SER A 18 -11.41 8.40 -7.33
C SER A 18 -10.23 9.22 -6.75
N LYS A 19 -10.46 10.26 -5.95
CA LYS A 19 -9.40 11.15 -5.44
C LYS A 19 -9.10 10.85 -3.96
N LYS A 20 -7.92 10.27 -3.73
CA LYS A 20 -7.26 9.98 -2.43
C LYS A 20 -7.70 8.65 -1.80
N THR A 21 -7.28 7.53 -2.38
CA THR A 21 -7.17 6.30 -1.58
C THR A 21 -6.17 6.57 -0.46
N ASP A 22 -6.64 6.56 0.80
CA ASP A 22 -5.81 6.83 1.98
C ASP A 22 -4.69 5.77 2.03
N GLY A 23 -3.44 6.24 2.11
CA GLY A 23 -2.26 5.38 2.20
C GLY A 23 -2.31 4.41 3.37
N ARG A 24 -3.00 4.77 4.45
CA ARG A 24 -3.27 3.86 5.57
C ARG A 24 -4.15 2.69 5.13
N ILE A 25 -5.20 2.95 4.36
CA ILE A 25 -6.11 1.91 3.86
C ILE A 25 -5.37 0.99 2.89
N LEU A 26 -4.54 1.57 2.00
CA LEU A 26 -3.71 0.79 1.08
C LEU A 26 -2.76 -0.14 1.83
N LEU A 27 -1.96 0.39 2.75
CA LEU A 27 -1.02 -0.43 3.53
C LEU A 27 -1.75 -1.49 4.36
N TYR A 28 -2.89 -1.16 4.95
CA TYR A 28 -3.69 -2.10 5.72
C TYR A 28 -4.23 -3.24 4.85
N SER A 29 -4.72 -2.93 3.64
CA SER A 29 -5.18 -3.93 2.67
C SER A 29 -4.05 -4.85 2.25
N ASP A 30 -2.91 -4.30 1.83
CA ASP A 30 -1.76 -5.08 1.38
C ASP A 30 -1.25 -6.00 2.51
N ILE A 31 -1.25 -5.55 3.77
CA ILE A 31 -0.90 -6.37 4.93
C ILE A 31 -1.90 -7.52 5.15
N ILE A 32 -3.20 -7.26 5.02
CA ILE A 32 -4.23 -8.30 5.17
C ILE A 32 -4.06 -9.35 4.08
N ASP A 33 -3.93 -8.92 2.82
CA ASP A 33 -3.72 -9.81 1.68
C ASP A 33 -2.44 -10.62 1.87
N ALA A 34 -1.38 -9.99 2.38
CA ALA A 34 -0.13 -10.67 2.73
C ALA A 34 -0.33 -11.81 3.73
N LEU A 35 -1.08 -11.55 4.80
CA LEU A 35 -1.29 -12.50 5.90
C LEU A 35 -2.10 -13.75 5.53
N TYR A 36 -2.69 -13.81 4.34
CA TYR A 36 -3.33 -15.01 3.81
C TYR A 36 -2.34 -16.02 3.22
N ASP A 37 -1.17 -15.58 2.78
CA ASP A 37 -0.15 -16.45 2.20
C ASP A 37 0.79 -17.06 3.26
N GLU A 38 1.45 -18.16 2.90
CA GLU A 38 2.52 -18.73 3.73
C GLU A 38 3.78 -17.85 3.67
N MET A 39 4.33 -17.54 4.85
CA MET A 39 5.49 -16.66 4.99
C MET A 39 6.33 -17.04 6.22
N PRO A 40 7.60 -16.58 6.30
CA PRO A 40 8.43 -16.75 7.49
C PRO A 40 7.78 -16.16 8.74
N VAL A 41 8.02 -16.78 9.89
CA VAL A 41 7.49 -16.31 11.18
C VAL A 41 7.93 -14.87 11.47
N GLU A 42 9.19 -14.55 11.21
CA GLU A 42 9.77 -13.20 11.35
C GLU A 42 8.98 -12.15 10.55
N GLU A 43 8.61 -12.48 9.30
CA GLU A 43 7.82 -11.60 8.44
C GLU A 43 6.37 -11.47 8.97
N ARG A 44 5.78 -12.59 9.38
CA ARG A 44 4.40 -12.63 9.87
C ARG A 44 4.22 -11.77 11.11
N GLU A 45 5.14 -11.86 12.06
CA GLU A 45 5.11 -11.06 13.29
C GLU A 45 5.21 -9.56 12.99
N ALA A 46 6.11 -9.17 12.08
CA ALA A 46 6.24 -7.79 11.64
C ALA A 46 4.95 -7.24 11.01
N LEU A 47 4.31 -8.02 10.13
CA LEU A 47 3.04 -7.64 9.49
C LEU A 47 1.88 -7.55 10.47
N LEU A 48 1.79 -8.47 11.45
CA LEU A 48 0.78 -8.41 12.51
C LEU A 48 0.94 -7.20 13.42
N GLU A 49 2.18 -6.85 13.77
CA GLU A 49 2.45 -5.65 14.56
C GLU A 49 2.02 -4.40 13.79
N ALA A 50 2.41 -4.29 12.51
CA ALA A 50 2.02 -3.16 11.67
C ALA A 50 0.49 -3.06 11.53
N LYS A 51 -0.21 -4.20 11.34
CA LYS A 51 -1.69 -4.25 11.32
C LYS A 51 -2.28 -3.65 12.60
N GLN A 52 -1.79 -4.07 13.77
CA GLN A 52 -2.25 -3.57 15.07
C GLN A 52 -1.99 -2.06 15.22
N GLN A 53 -0.81 -1.58 14.82
CA GLN A 53 -0.49 -0.16 14.87
C GLN A 53 -1.43 0.67 13.97
N LEU A 54 -1.79 0.17 12.78
CA LEU A 54 -2.74 0.83 11.88
C LEU A 54 -4.16 0.89 12.48
N GLU A 55 -4.61 -0.18 13.14
CA GLU A 55 -5.89 -0.24 13.87
C GLU A 55 -5.95 0.76 15.03
N GLN A 56 -4.82 0.91 15.73
CA GLN A 56 -4.64 1.91 16.79
C GLN A 56 -4.45 3.34 16.26
N LYS A 57 -4.55 3.54 14.95
CA LYS A 57 -4.41 4.84 14.27
C LYS A 57 -3.05 5.50 14.52
N VAL A 58 -2.00 4.72 14.76
CA VAL A 58 -0.62 5.21 14.83
C VAL A 58 -0.27 5.95 13.54
N TYR A 59 0.57 6.99 13.65
CA TYR A 59 1.01 7.80 12.51
C TYR A 59 1.61 6.91 11.40
N LEU A 60 1.07 7.02 10.18
CA LEU A 60 1.42 6.14 9.05
C LEU A 60 2.92 6.12 8.76
N GLY A 61 3.59 7.28 8.81
CA GLY A 61 5.04 7.37 8.61
C GLY A 61 5.85 6.57 9.64
N LYS A 62 5.36 6.48 10.88
CA LYS A 62 5.98 5.63 11.92
C LYS A 62 5.78 4.16 11.59
N VAL A 63 4.54 3.75 11.28
CA VAL A 63 4.24 2.35 10.94
C VAL A 63 5.08 1.87 9.77
N MET A 64 5.17 2.66 8.69
CA MET A 64 6.00 2.33 7.54
C MET A 64 7.48 2.19 7.90
N ARG A 65 8.01 3.12 8.71
CA ARG A 65 9.42 3.07 9.15
C ARG A 65 9.69 1.80 9.96
N ASP A 66 8.86 1.52 10.95
CA ASP A 66 9.04 0.38 11.86
C ASP A 66 8.90 -0.93 11.10
N LEU A 67 7.89 -1.03 10.22
CA LEU A 67 7.69 -2.20 9.38
C LEU A 67 8.88 -2.43 8.42
N ARG A 68 9.44 -1.36 7.83
CA ARG A 68 10.65 -1.47 7.00
C ARG A 68 11.82 -2.04 7.79
N ILE A 69 12.06 -1.52 8.99
CA ILE A 69 13.16 -1.97 9.86
C ILE A 69 12.96 -3.43 10.25
N ALA A 70 11.73 -3.84 10.56
CA ALA A 70 11.41 -5.22 10.94
C ALA A 70 11.58 -6.21 9.77
N LEU A 71 11.23 -5.80 8.55
CA LEU A 71 11.36 -6.64 7.35
C LEU A 71 12.79 -6.65 6.78
N GLU A 72 13.64 -5.67 7.10
CA GLU A 72 14.99 -5.52 6.54
C GLU A 72 15.89 -6.75 6.74
N PRO A 73 15.96 -7.39 7.92
CA PRO A 73 16.74 -8.62 8.10
C PRO A 73 16.28 -9.76 7.19
N VAL A 74 14.96 -9.94 7.04
CA VAL A 74 14.36 -10.97 6.18
C VAL A 74 14.62 -10.65 4.69
N ALA A 75 14.60 -9.36 4.34
CA ALA A 75 14.94 -8.86 3.02
C ALA A 75 16.41 -9.13 2.66
N ILE A 76 17.34 -8.83 3.58
CA ILE A 76 18.78 -9.08 3.40
C ILE A 76 19.05 -10.58 3.18
N LYS A 77 18.36 -11.45 3.93
CA LYS A 77 18.42 -12.91 3.74
C LYS A 77 17.74 -13.38 2.44
N SER A 78 17.09 -12.49 1.69
CA SER A 78 16.28 -12.80 0.50
C SER A 78 15.12 -13.78 0.76
N GLN A 79 14.61 -13.80 1.99
CA GLN A 79 13.61 -14.76 2.47
C GLN A 79 12.18 -14.21 2.52
N LEU A 80 11.98 -12.95 2.16
CA LEU A 80 10.63 -12.36 2.12
C LEU A 80 9.72 -13.12 1.15
N SER A 81 8.46 -13.28 1.55
CA SER A 81 7.39 -13.73 0.66
C SER A 81 7.22 -12.77 -0.53
N PRO A 82 6.57 -13.19 -1.62
CA PRO A 82 6.31 -12.31 -2.76
C PRO A 82 5.57 -11.01 -2.36
N GLN A 83 4.57 -11.11 -1.50
CA GLN A 83 3.80 -9.96 -1.00
C GLN A 83 4.62 -9.13 -0.01
N GLY A 84 5.39 -9.76 0.88
CA GLY A 84 6.31 -9.09 1.78
C GLY A 84 7.36 -8.25 1.04
N LYS A 85 7.89 -8.77 -0.08
CA LYS A 85 8.77 -8.00 -0.98
C LYS A 85 8.04 -6.78 -1.52
N GLN A 86 6.85 -6.95 -2.08
CA GLN A 86 6.08 -5.85 -2.64
C GLN A 86 5.81 -4.76 -1.60
N ILE A 87 5.40 -5.13 -0.39
CA ILE A 87 5.19 -4.20 0.72
C ILE A 87 6.48 -3.47 1.07
N PHE A 88 7.59 -4.19 1.26
CA PHE A 88 8.89 -3.61 1.59
C PHE A 88 9.37 -2.60 0.53
N TRP A 89 9.22 -2.93 -0.75
CA TRP A 89 9.55 -2.05 -1.87
C TRP A 89 8.65 -0.81 -1.91
N ASN A 90 7.33 -0.99 -1.76
CA ASN A 90 6.38 0.11 -1.76
C ASN A 90 6.64 1.08 -0.58
N ILE A 91 7.01 0.57 0.59
CA ILE A 91 7.41 1.42 1.73
C ILE A 91 8.68 2.20 1.40
N THR A 92 9.70 1.52 0.85
CA THR A 92 10.99 2.13 0.53
C THR A 92 10.86 3.22 -0.54
N ALA A 93 9.96 3.03 -1.51
CA ALA A 93 9.64 4.01 -2.55
C ALA A 93 8.66 5.11 -2.10
N GLY A 94 8.19 5.10 -0.84
CA GLY A 94 7.20 6.06 -0.35
C GLY A 94 5.81 5.90 -0.96
N GLY A 95 5.49 4.73 -1.51
CA GLY A 95 4.25 4.47 -2.24
C GLY A 95 3.00 4.79 -1.45
N TYR A 96 2.95 4.41 -0.17
CA TYR A 96 1.79 4.68 0.70
C TYR A 96 1.69 6.15 1.16
N GLN A 97 2.65 7.02 0.83
CA GLN A 97 2.53 8.46 1.08
C GLN A 97 1.86 9.20 -0.08
N LEU A 98 1.92 8.62 -1.30
CA LEU A 98 1.44 9.25 -2.53
C LEU A 98 -0.02 8.89 -2.81
N THR A 99 -0.93 9.63 -2.19
CA THR A 99 -2.38 9.50 -2.46
C THR A 99 -2.76 10.29 -3.72
N GLY A 100 -2.59 9.65 -4.88
CA GLY A 100 -3.10 10.12 -6.17
C GLY A 100 -2.07 10.08 -7.30
N VAL A 101 -2.38 9.35 -8.38
CA VAL A 101 -1.64 9.24 -9.66
C VAL A 101 -0.19 8.70 -9.57
N GLY A 102 0.55 8.96 -8.49
CA GLY A 102 1.96 8.60 -8.32
C GLY A 102 2.23 7.12 -8.07
N LEU A 103 1.32 6.37 -7.44
CA LEU A 103 1.51 4.93 -7.22
C LEU A 103 1.34 4.14 -8.53
N ALA A 104 0.31 4.45 -9.31
CA ALA A 104 0.08 3.84 -10.62
C ALA A 104 1.19 4.22 -11.61
N SER A 105 1.66 5.46 -11.59
CA SER A 105 2.78 5.89 -12.45
C SER A 105 4.13 5.32 -12.03
N GLN A 106 4.44 5.20 -10.73
CA GLN A 106 5.69 4.57 -10.28
C GLN A 106 5.66 3.04 -10.43
N ALA A 107 4.55 2.39 -10.09
CA ALA A 107 4.38 0.97 -10.37
C ALA A 107 4.48 0.70 -11.89
N ALA A 108 3.81 1.49 -12.73
CA ALA A 108 3.94 1.37 -14.18
C ALA A 108 5.38 1.59 -14.67
N MET A 109 6.11 2.58 -14.17
CA MET A 109 7.52 2.79 -14.54
C MET A 109 8.46 1.68 -14.06
N LEU A 110 8.21 1.11 -12.88
CA LEU A 110 8.99 0.00 -12.32
C LEU A 110 8.68 -1.33 -13.03
N PHE A 111 7.44 -1.55 -13.47
CA PHE A 111 7.01 -2.78 -14.17
C PHE A 111 7.11 -2.69 -15.70
N SER A 112 7.17 -1.51 -16.31
CA SER A 112 7.40 -1.33 -17.75
C SER A 112 8.88 -1.37 -18.14
N GLY A 113 9.79 -1.49 -17.15
CA GLY A 113 11.22 -1.64 -17.35
C GLY A 113 11.63 -3.11 -17.47
N ARG A 114 11.11 -3.84 -18.45
CA ARG A 114 11.66 -5.13 -18.87
C ARG A 114 11.41 -5.40 -20.35
#